data_AF-A0A8D8CI84-F1
#
_entry.id   AF-A0A8D8CI84-F1
#
_cell.length_a   1.000
_cell.length_b   1.000
_cell.length_c   1.000
_cell.angle_alpha   90.00
_cell.angle_beta   90.00
_cell.angle_gamma   90.00
#
_symmetry.space_group_name_H-M   'P 1'
#
loop_
_entity.id
_entity.type
_entity.pdbx_description
1 polymer ?
#
loop_
_entity_poly.entity_id
_entity_poly.type
_entity_poly.pdbx_seq_one_letter_code
_entity_poly.pdbx_strand_id
1 'polypeptide(L)'
;CTFCAYGAIYCGRGRVCYARNARCDGKIDCPDGADEKDCLSISPQVTHLTFPPPIVPHRPRFYSEGYAVFSEKGTTGKLCSVGMESNEYVRNTVAESLCKALGFERVDFSEIRNDTEPNTSYVRVLDPRASEISFVRTTCQSKQSLYVSCGQLECGVQSALPNGGNVGLSKMAAPGDWPWLVALFRADTHVCDGTLVSSDWVLTTESCFQGQAKATWYAIFGAVRLTSNAPWTQRRRIIGMVKSPVEGSTAALVRLENPVIYSDFVRPICLPDIPLKETIDRSDNVTPTPHAAKFSKSRSKKRIKENRQYFETPGDDETASSDEYSDVTEASKFSVNEFTVEFADEGSQIPKAEAVGAVSGTRNPYPLPENSPQTNNYISPSNYIGHSFTPPKAKQTVWTNCNTLGWSRQRDHLQRVQLKISDMKPCENISIATVNSMCTEAAYHKQDCSEEEFAGSPVVCLLPAERKWALVGVASWRIACAPNGIERPRMYDKITSNTQWLRETIAATV
;
A
#
# COMPACT_ATOMS: atom_id res chain seq x y z
N CYS A 1 -33.58 3.70 5.59
CA CYS A 1 -34.21 2.92 4.49
C CYS A 1 -35.69 2.71 4.81
N THR A 2 -36.60 2.83 3.84
CA THR A 2 -38.05 2.63 4.08
C THR A 2 -38.48 1.17 4.24
N PHE A 3 -37.61 0.22 3.86
CA PHE A 3 -37.90 -1.22 3.91
C PHE A 3 -37.33 -1.95 5.14
N CYS A 4 -36.52 -1.28 5.97
CA CYS A 4 -36.05 -1.86 7.23
C CYS A 4 -36.96 -1.40 8.38
N ALA A 5 -37.23 -2.30 9.33
CA ALA A 5 -37.87 -1.92 10.59
C ALA A 5 -37.01 -0.92 11.38
N TYR A 6 -37.63 -0.12 12.26
CA TYR A 6 -36.91 0.85 13.07
C TYR A 6 -35.84 0.17 13.95
N GLY A 7 -34.60 0.68 13.89
CA GLY A 7 -33.47 0.13 14.63
C GLY A 7 -32.79 -1.09 14.01
N ALA A 8 -33.35 -1.71 12.96
CA ALA A 8 -32.72 -2.82 12.24
C ALA A 8 -31.45 -2.38 11.49
N ILE A 9 -30.53 -3.33 11.26
CA ILE A 9 -29.28 -3.13 10.54
C ILE A 9 -29.48 -3.58 9.08
N TYR A 10 -29.07 -2.76 8.11
CA TYR A 10 -29.14 -3.09 6.69
C TYR A 10 -27.89 -3.87 6.28
N CYS A 11 -28.02 -5.00 5.57
CA CYS A 11 -26.89 -5.86 5.19
C CYS A 11 -25.87 -5.25 4.21
N GLY A 12 -25.98 -3.97 3.83
CA GLY A 12 -25.10 -3.32 2.86
C GLY A 12 -25.44 -3.68 1.40
N ARG A 13 -25.81 -4.94 1.13
CA ARG A 13 -26.17 -5.48 -0.19
C ARG A 13 -27.64 -5.91 -0.27
N GLY A 14 -28.26 -5.69 -1.42
CA GLY A 14 -29.65 -6.11 -1.70
C GLY A 14 -30.73 -5.27 -0.98
N ARG A 15 -31.80 -5.93 -0.52
CA ARG A 15 -32.91 -5.33 0.24
C ARG A 15 -33.22 -6.12 1.52
N VAL A 16 -32.16 -6.56 2.21
CA VAL A 16 -32.24 -7.38 3.43
C VAL A 16 -31.78 -6.56 4.64
N CYS A 17 -32.50 -6.69 5.75
CA CYS A 17 -32.15 -6.10 7.04
C CYS A 17 -32.37 -7.13 8.14
N TYR A 18 -31.57 -7.07 9.19
CA TYR A 18 -31.61 -7.99 10.32
C TYR A 18 -31.73 -7.24 11.65
N ALA A 19 -32.14 -7.94 12.71
CA ALA A 19 -32.30 -7.35 14.03
C ALA A 19 -30.94 -7.18 14.72
N ARG A 20 -30.77 -6.15 15.57
CA ARG A 20 -29.46 -5.87 16.21
C ARG A 20 -28.92 -7.06 17.01
N ASN A 21 -29.81 -7.82 17.64
CA ASN A 21 -29.48 -8.99 18.44
C ASN A 21 -29.09 -10.24 17.62
N ALA A 22 -29.25 -10.20 16.29
CA ALA A 22 -28.74 -11.22 15.38
C ALA A 22 -27.35 -10.88 14.80
N ARG A 23 -26.70 -9.79 15.27
CA ARG A 23 -25.28 -9.55 14.97
C ARG A 23 -24.43 -10.48 15.83
N CYS A 24 -23.62 -11.35 15.22
CA CYS A 24 -22.73 -12.29 15.90
C CYS A 24 -23.53 -13.22 16.82
N ASP A 25 -24.54 -13.90 16.29
CA ASP A 25 -25.37 -14.88 17.00
C ASP A 25 -25.13 -16.34 16.60
N GLY A 26 -24.31 -16.58 15.57
CA GLY A 26 -23.99 -17.87 14.99
C GLY A 26 -24.81 -18.25 13.75
N LYS A 27 -25.74 -17.40 13.30
CA LYS A 27 -26.64 -17.65 12.16
C LYS A 27 -26.48 -16.58 11.09
N ILE A 28 -26.35 -17.04 9.83
CA ILE A 28 -26.29 -16.16 8.66
C ILE A 28 -27.69 -15.64 8.33
N ASP A 29 -27.96 -14.38 8.66
CA ASP A 29 -29.15 -13.61 8.27
C ASP A 29 -28.90 -12.71 7.06
N CYS A 30 -27.67 -12.20 6.86
CA CYS A 30 -27.30 -11.48 5.64
C CYS A 30 -26.91 -12.45 4.50
N PRO A 31 -27.31 -12.20 3.23
CA PRO A 31 -27.00 -13.11 2.11
C PRO A 31 -25.51 -13.34 1.84
N ASP A 32 -24.65 -12.47 2.34
CA ASP A 32 -23.19 -12.51 2.26
C ASP A 32 -22.51 -12.85 3.60
N GLY A 33 -23.27 -13.13 4.67
CA GLY A 33 -22.75 -13.43 6.01
C GLY A 33 -22.03 -12.26 6.69
N ALA A 34 -22.27 -11.02 6.27
CA ALA A 34 -21.62 -9.84 6.82
C ALA A 34 -22.00 -9.55 8.30
N ASP A 35 -23.15 -10.05 8.75
CA ASP A 35 -23.67 -10.00 10.12
C ASP A 35 -22.86 -10.82 11.13
N GLU A 36 -22.31 -11.96 10.68
CA GLU A 36 -21.41 -12.84 11.44
C GLU A 36 -19.93 -12.52 11.22
N LYS A 37 -19.64 -11.41 10.51
CA LYS A 37 -18.28 -10.95 10.23
C LYS A 37 -17.78 -9.97 11.29
N ASP A 38 -16.48 -10.08 11.58
CA ASP A 38 -15.74 -9.25 12.53
C ASP A 38 -16.41 -9.15 13.92
N CYS A 39 -16.80 -10.28 14.50
CA CYS A 39 -17.29 -10.33 15.88
C CYS A 39 -16.21 -9.99 16.93
N LEU A 40 -14.94 -10.02 16.50
CA LEU A 40 -13.80 -9.46 17.24
C LEU A 40 -13.38 -8.11 16.65
N SER A 41 -12.77 -7.28 17.48
CA SER A 41 -12.33 -5.93 17.10
C SER A 41 -11.29 -5.36 18.06
N ILE A 42 -10.65 -4.30 17.61
CA ILE A 42 -9.85 -3.41 18.45
C ILE A 42 -10.50 -2.03 18.40
N SER A 43 -10.61 -1.38 19.56
CA SER A 43 -11.06 0.02 19.65
C SER A 43 -10.57 0.69 20.95
N PRO A 44 -10.19 1.99 20.93
CA PRO A 44 -9.85 2.74 22.13
C PRO A 44 -10.99 2.81 23.18
N GLN A 45 -12.25 2.75 22.75
CA GLN A 45 -13.45 2.73 23.60
C GLN A 45 -14.57 1.88 22.97
N VAL A 46 -15.45 1.29 23.76
CA VAL A 46 -16.61 0.52 23.26
C VAL A 46 -17.68 1.45 22.68
N THR A 47 -17.82 2.67 23.21
CA THR A 47 -18.65 3.74 22.64
C THR A 47 -18.38 3.97 21.15
N HIS A 48 -17.12 3.98 20.70
CA HIS A 48 -16.75 4.23 19.30
C HIS A 48 -17.27 3.18 18.30
N LEU A 49 -17.66 2.00 18.77
CA LEU A 49 -18.22 0.92 17.95
C LEU A 49 -19.76 0.82 18.05
N THR A 50 -20.35 1.48 19.04
CA THR A 50 -21.78 1.39 19.38
C THR A 50 -22.52 2.72 19.20
N PHE A 51 -21.82 3.85 19.11
CA PHE A 51 -22.35 5.18 18.90
C PHE A 51 -21.60 5.95 17.78
N PRO A 52 -22.30 6.51 16.78
CA PRO A 52 -23.73 6.34 16.51
C PRO A 52 -24.07 4.87 16.22
N PRO A 53 -25.32 4.42 16.47
CA PRO A 53 -25.67 3.01 16.29
C PRO A 53 -25.40 2.51 14.87
N PRO A 54 -24.81 1.32 14.69
CA PRO A 54 -24.45 0.81 13.36
C PRO A 54 -25.70 0.61 12.51
N ILE A 55 -25.68 1.19 11.31
CA ILE A 55 -26.72 1.07 10.28
C ILE A 55 -26.40 -0.02 9.23
N VAL A 56 -25.15 -0.48 9.19
CA VAL A 56 -24.62 -1.57 8.36
C VAL A 56 -23.72 -2.49 9.19
N PRO A 57 -23.52 -3.76 8.81
CA PRO A 57 -22.57 -4.65 9.51
C PRO A 57 -21.12 -4.15 9.39
N HIS A 58 -20.76 -3.64 8.22
CA HIS A 58 -19.43 -3.21 7.83
C HIS A 58 -18.83 -2.10 8.72
N ARG A 59 -17.51 -2.13 8.88
CA ARG A 59 -16.74 -1.20 9.72
C ARG A 59 -16.50 0.12 8.99
N PRO A 60 -16.93 1.27 9.54
CA PRO A 60 -16.59 2.59 8.99
C PRO A 60 -15.14 2.97 9.27
N ARG A 61 -14.48 2.29 10.22
CA ARG A 61 -13.08 2.51 10.61
C ARG A 61 -12.46 1.24 11.19
N PHE A 62 -11.26 0.92 10.73
CA PHE A 62 -10.34 0.04 11.45
C PHE A 62 -9.50 0.86 12.43
N TYR A 63 -9.32 0.36 13.64
CA TYR A 63 -8.33 0.84 14.59
C TYR A 63 -7.18 -0.17 14.62
N SER A 64 -5.94 0.31 14.48
CA SER A 64 -4.73 -0.48 14.71
C SER A 64 -4.45 -0.67 16.20
N GLU A 65 -4.90 0.24 17.05
CA GLU A 65 -4.58 0.28 18.49
C GLU A 65 -5.85 0.46 19.33
N GLY A 66 -5.94 -0.25 20.46
CA GLY A 66 -7.05 -0.15 21.39
C GLY A 66 -7.24 -1.38 22.28
N TYR A 67 -8.36 -1.43 23.00
CA TYR A 67 -8.78 -2.61 23.74
C TYR A 67 -9.31 -3.69 22.79
N ALA A 68 -9.06 -4.96 23.14
CA ALA A 68 -9.71 -6.10 22.50
C ALA A 68 -11.21 -6.11 22.86
N VAL A 69 -12.06 -5.89 21.86
CA VAL A 69 -13.51 -5.76 21.99
C VAL A 69 -14.21 -6.87 21.20
N PHE A 70 -15.16 -7.53 21.87
CA PHE A 70 -15.96 -8.64 21.35
C PHE A 70 -17.42 -8.20 21.20
N SER A 71 -18.11 -8.72 20.18
CA SER A 71 -19.53 -8.53 19.93
C SER A 71 -20.22 -9.89 19.77
N GLU A 72 -21.31 -10.10 20.51
CA GLU A 72 -22.15 -11.30 20.44
C GLU A 72 -23.61 -10.89 20.67
N LYS A 73 -24.53 -11.36 19.83
CA LYS A 73 -25.97 -11.11 19.92
C LYS A 73 -26.31 -9.63 20.10
N GLY A 74 -25.64 -8.78 19.34
CA GLY A 74 -25.77 -7.32 19.41
C GLY A 74 -25.25 -6.65 20.69
N THR A 75 -24.66 -7.40 21.63
CA THR A 75 -24.01 -6.87 22.84
C THR A 75 -22.51 -6.79 22.65
N THR A 76 -21.87 -5.71 23.09
CA THR A 76 -20.44 -5.44 22.89
C THR A 76 -19.73 -5.29 24.24
N GLY A 77 -18.53 -5.85 24.37
CA GLY A 77 -17.77 -5.86 25.63
C GLY A 77 -16.26 -6.05 25.44
N LYS A 78 -15.47 -5.92 26.51
CA LYS A 78 -14.00 -6.02 26.47
C LYS A 78 -13.50 -7.39 26.91
N LEU A 79 -12.32 -7.78 26.43
CA LEU A 79 -11.62 -8.99 26.88
C LEU A 79 -10.94 -8.73 28.23
N CYS A 80 -11.41 -9.41 29.27
CA CYS A 80 -10.86 -9.35 30.63
C CYS A 80 -9.47 -10.01 30.70
N SER A 81 -8.59 -9.46 31.54
CA SER A 81 -7.20 -9.89 31.74
C SER A 81 -7.01 -11.25 32.44
N VAL A 82 -8.06 -11.77 33.08
CA VAL A 82 -8.01 -12.98 33.92
C VAL A 82 -7.44 -14.18 33.14
N GLY A 83 -6.31 -14.70 33.63
CA GLY A 83 -5.56 -15.80 33.00
C GLY A 83 -4.42 -15.35 32.06
N MET A 84 -4.29 -14.05 31.77
CA MET A 84 -3.25 -13.47 30.92
C MET A 84 -2.25 -12.58 31.68
N GLU A 85 -2.57 -12.18 32.92
CA GLU A 85 -1.79 -11.25 33.75
C GLU A 85 -0.35 -11.69 34.01
N SER A 86 -0.13 -12.97 34.32
CA SER A 86 1.19 -13.54 34.62
C SER A 86 1.85 -14.29 33.46
N ASN A 87 1.16 -14.45 32.33
CA ASN A 87 1.61 -15.30 31.22
C ASN A 87 1.68 -14.52 29.91
N GLU A 88 2.82 -13.85 29.70
CA GLU A 88 3.11 -13.06 28.51
C GLU A 88 3.02 -13.87 27.21
N TYR A 89 3.41 -15.15 27.23
CA TYR A 89 3.27 -16.02 26.05
C TYR A 89 1.80 -16.15 25.63
N VAL A 90 0.89 -16.45 26.58
CA VAL A 90 -0.55 -16.51 26.31
C VAL A 90 -1.09 -15.16 25.84
N ARG A 91 -0.67 -14.06 26.47
CA ARG A 91 -1.08 -12.69 26.09
C ARG A 91 -0.71 -12.38 24.63
N ASN A 92 0.53 -12.70 24.24
CA ASN A 92 1.02 -12.48 22.88
C ASN A 92 0.33 -13.39 21.86
N THR A 93 0.13 -14.68 22.14
CA THR A 93 -0.60 -15.59 21.23
C THR A 93 -2.05 -15.14 20.98
N VAL A 94 -2.74 -14.62 22.01
CA VAL A 94 -4.09 -14.05 21.84
C VAL A 94 -4.05 -12.76 21.03
N ALA A 95 -3.08 -11.88 21.26
CA ALA A 95 -2.89 -10.65 20.48
C ALA A 95 -2.55 -10.93 19.00
N GLU A 96 -1.67 -11.90 18.72
CA GLU A 96 -1.34 -12.36 17.36
C GLU A 96 -2.56 -12.91 16.63
N SER A 97 -3.32 -13.77 17.32
CA SER A 97 -4.56 -14.33 16.78
C SER A 97 -5.60 -13.25 16.47
N LEU A 98 -5.73 -12.24 17.35
CA LEU A 98 -6.62 -11.11 17.16
C LEU A 98 -6.18 -10.21 15.99
N CYS A 99 -4.92 -9.79 15.94
CA CYS A 99 -4.41 -8.95 14.85
C CYS A 99 -4.56 -9.65 13.49
N LYS A 100 -4.22 -10.94 13.43
CA LYS A 100 -4.37 -11.76 12.21
C LYS A 100 -5.83 -11.90 11.80
N ALA A 101 -6.75 -12.13 12.73
CA ALA A 101 -8.19 -12.21 12.44
C ALA A 101 -8.78 -10.89 11.91
N LEU A 102 -8.18 -9.75 12.29
CA LEU A 102 -8.57 -8.41 11.81
C LEU A 102 -7.88 -8.01 10.48
N GLY A 103 -7.03 -8.88 9.93
CA GLY A 103 -6.29 -8.62 8.69
C GLY A 103 -5.13 -7.63 8.88
N PHE A 104 -4.40 -7.75 9.98
CA PHE A 104 -3.08 -7.13 10.18
C PHE A 104 -1.98 -8.19 10.14
N GLU A 105 -0.80 -7.81 9.65
CA GLU A 105 0.31 -8.74 9.41
C GLU A 105 1.14 -9.04 10.67
N ARG A 106 1.13 -8.14 11.67
CA ARG A 106 1.92 -8.29 12.91
C ARG A 106 1.29 -7.61 14.12
N VAL A 107 1.72 -8.03 15.31
CA VAL A 107 1.51 -7.30 16.57
C VAL A 107 2.70 -6.34 16.75
N ASP A 108 2.44 -5.07 17.07
CA ASP A 108 3.48 -4.12 17.48
C ASP A 108 3.72 -4.19 19.00
N PHE A 109 2.65 -4.28 19.81
CA PHE A 109 2.74 -4.61 21.24
C PHE A 109 1.41 -5.18 21.80
N SER A 110 1.50 -5.89 22.92
CA SER A 110 0.35 -6.32 23.73
C SER A 110 0.60 -6.03 25.22
N GLU A 111 -0.37 -5.44 25.90
CA GLU A 111 -0.29 -5.12 27.33
C GLU A 111 -1.67 -5.18 28.00
N ILE A 112 -1.70 -5.07 29.33
CA ILE A 112 -2.94 -5.07 30.11
C ILE A 112 -3.12 -3.66 30.67
N ARG A 113 -4.23 -3.01 30.30
CA ARG A 113 -4.59 -1.68 30.80
C ARG A 113 -5.85 -1.75 31.65
N ASN A 114 -5.93 -0.87 32.64
CA ASN A 114 -7.14 -0.66 33.43
C ASN A 114 -8.23 -0.04 32.54
N ASP A 115 -9.43 -0.60 32.58
CA ASP A 115 -10.60 -0.07 31.92
C ASP A 115 -11.21 1.08 32.73
N THR A 116 -11.27 2.25 32.10
CA THR A 116 -11.85 3.48 32.66
C THR A 116 -13.30 3.72 32.22
N GLU A 117 -13.83 2.90 31.31
CA GLU A 117 -15.16 3.07 30.71
C GLU A 117 -16.25 2.48 31.64
N PRO A 118 -17.32 3.23 31.96
CA PRO A 118 -18.37 2.75 32.84
C PRO A 118 -19.28 1.72 32.15
N ASN A 119 -19.84 0.79 32.94
CA ASN A 119 -20.83 -0.20 32.50
C ASN A 119 -20.39 -1.10 31.31
N THR A 120 -19.09 -1.34 31.14
CA THR A 120 -18.57 -2.30 30.17
C THR A 120 -18.95 -3.73 30.54
N SER A 121 -19.42 -4.49 29.55
CA SER A 121 -19.53 -5.95 29.65
C SER A 121 -18.17 -6.60 29.41
N TYR A 122 -17.89 -7.74 30.04
CA TYR A 122 -16.62 -8.45 29.87
C TYR A 122 -16.81 -9.90 29.43
N VAL A 123 -15.83 -10.38 28.67
CA VAL A 123 -15.64 -11.79 28.32
C VAL A 123 -14.25 -12.26 28.73
N ARG A 124 -14.08 -13.56 28.93
CA ARG A 124 -12.78 -14.22 29.09
C ARG A 124 -12.63 -15.34 28.06
N VAL A 125 -11.38 -15.66 27.70
CA VAL A 125 -11.06 -16.88 26.94
C VAL A 125 -11.30 -18.10 27.83
N LEU A 126 -11.83 -19.19 27.26
CA LEU A 126 -11.95 -20.49 27.92
C LEU A 126 -10.63 -21.26 27.90
N ASP A 127 -10.11 -21.54 26.70
CA ASP A 127 -8.82 -22.20 26.48
C ASP A 127 -8.02 -21.44 25.41
N PRO A 128 -6.91 -20.77 25.77
CA PRO A 128 -6.05 -20.08 24.82
C PRO A 128 -5.14 -21.01 24.00
N ARG A 129 -5.15 -22.33 24.25
CA ARG A 129 -4.41 -23.34 23.47
C ARG A 129 -5.28 -24.10 22.48
N ALA A 130 -6.59 -23.92 22.53
CA ALA A 130 -7.51 -24.50 21.55
C ALA A 130 -7.27 -23.90 20.16
N SER A 131 -7.54 -24.68 19.11
CA SER A 131 -7.47 -24.20 17.72
C SER A 131 -8.52 -23.13 17.40
N GLU A 132 -9.57 -23.04 18.22
CA GLU A 132 -10.63 -22.02 18.13
C GLU A 132 -10.81 -21.34 19.49
N ILE A 133 -10.67 -20.02 19.51
CA ILE A 133 -10.77 -19.23 20.74
C ILE A 133 -12.25 -19.04 21.08
N SER A 134 -12.70 -19.71 22.15
CA SER A 134 -14.05 -19.57 22.69
C SER A 134 -14.09 -18.57 23.85
N PHE A 135 -15.11 -17.71 23.85
CA PHE A 135 -15.31 -16.64 24.83
C PHE A 135 -16.52 -16.94 25.71
N VAL A 136 -16.40 -16.66 27.02
CA VAL A 136 -17.51 -16.74 27.97
C VAL A 136 -17.66 -15.42 28.71
N ARG A 137 -18.91 -14.95 28.81
CA ARG A 137 -19.31 -13.75 29.56
C ARG A 137 -18.91 -13.89 31.03
N THR A 138 -18.27 -12.87 31.59
CA THR A 138 -17.73 -12.89 32.96
C THR A 138 -17.82 -11.52 33.60
N THR A 139 -17.78 -11.46 34.93
CA THR A 139 -17.56 -10.22 35.68
C THR A 139 -16.06 -10.01 35.91
N CYS A 140 -15.48 -8.95 35.36
CA CYS A 140 -14.05 -8.66 35.48
C CYS A 140 -13.77 -7.83 36.75
N GLN A 141 -13.46 -8.49 37.87
CA GLN A 141 -13.25 -7.82 39.17
C GLN A 141 -12.06 -6.85 39.17
N SER A 142 -10.99 -7.20 38.45
CA SER A 142 -9.79 -6.36 38.29
C SER A 142 -10.04 -5.09 37.45
N LYS A 143 -11.13 -5.06 36.67
CA LYS A 143 -11.35 -4.09 35.58
C LYS A 143 -10.14 -3.93 34.66
N GLN A 144 -9.36 -4.99 34.49
CA GLN A 144 -8.20 -5.00 33.60
C GLN A 144 -8.55 -5.72 32.30
N SER A 145 -8.09 -5.17 31.19
CA SER A 145 -8.43 -5.68 29.86
C SER A 145 -7.25 -5.65 28.91
N LEU A 146 -7.27 -6.55 27.94
CA LEU A 146 -6.21 -6.68 26.95
C LEU A 146 -6.23 -5.46 26.01
N TYR A 147 -5.10 -4.78 25.91
CA TYR A 147 -4.86 -3.66 25.01
C TYR A 147 -3.78 -4.08 24.00
N VAL A 148 -4.06 -3.88 22.71
CA VAL A 148 -3.24 -4.40 21.60
C VAL A 148 -3.00 -3.30 20.59
N SER A 149 -1.78 -3.27 20.05
CA SER A 149 -1.46 -2.56 18.82
C SER A 149 -1.06 -3.55 17.73
N CYS A 150 -1.75 -3.49 16.60
CA CYS A 150 -1.47 -4.26 15.39
C CYS A 150 -0.78 -3.37 14.35
N GLY A 151 0.36 -3.84 13.85
CA GLY A 151 1.10 -3.20 12.78
C GLY A 151 0.69 -3.72 11.41
N GLN A 152 0.75 -2.85 10.40
CA GLN A 152 0.63 -3.19 8.98
C GLN A 152 -0.69 -3.89 8.60
N LEU A 153 -1.71 -3.09 8.21
CA LEU A 153 -2.96 -3.62 7.67
C LEU A 153 -2.71 -4.31 6.31
N GLU A 154 -3.26 -5.50 6.12
CA GLU A 154 -3.10 -6.27 4.88
C GLU A 154 -3.62 -5.52 3.66
N CYS A 155 -2.77 -5.47 2.63
CA CYS A 155 -3.09 -4.96 1.30
C CYS A 155 -3.90 -5.98 0.47
N GLY A 156 -4.60 -5.49 -0.56
CA GLY A 156 -5.21 -6.35 -1.58
C GLY A 156 -6.40 -7.21 -1.10
N VAL A 157 -6.95 -6.93 0.07
CA VAL A 157 -8.08 -7.67 0.67
C VAL A 157 -9.41 -6.93 0.44
N GLN A 158 -10.41 -7.66 -0.06
CA GLN A 158 -11.78 -7.18 -0.28
C GLN A 158 -12.64 -7.43 0.97
N SER A 159 -12.44 -6.66 2.04
CA SER A 159 -13.05 -6.97 3.35
C SER A 159 -14.59 -6.89 3.39
N ALA A 160 -15.25 -6.25 2.43
CA ALA A 160 -16.71 -6.32 2.31
C ALA A 160 -17.23 -7.68 1.79
N LEU A 161 -16.37 -8.56 1.27
CA LEU A 161 -16.75 -9.88 0.73
C LEU A 161 -16.61 -11.01 1.77
N PRO A 162 -17.41 -12.09 1.66
CA PRO A 162 -17.20 -13.33 2.41
C PRO A 162 -15.94 -14.06 1.96
N ASN A 163 -15.40 -14.88 2.85
CA ASN A 163 -14.18 -15.67 2.62
C ASN A 163 -14.35 -16.63 1.44
N GLY A 164 -13.74 -16.30 0.28
CA GLY A 164 -13.84 -17.07 -0.96
C GLY A 164 -14.49 -16.31 -2.13
N GLY A 165 -15.10 -15.15 -1.89
CA GLY A 165 -15.78 -14.34 -2.92
C GLY A 165 -14.89 -13.64 -3.96
N ASN A 166 -13.58 -13.91 -3.96
CA ASN A 166 -12.59 -13.15 -4.74
C ASN A 166 -12.57 -13.49 -6.25
N VAL A 167 -13.44 -14.41 -6.71
CA VAL A 167 -13.49 -14.89 -8.10
C VAL A 167 -14.95 -14.98 -8.54
N GLY A 168 -15.33 -14.21 -9.57
CA GLY A 168 -16.69 -14.25 -10.14
C GLY A 168 -17.60 -13.04 -9.84
N LEU A 169 -17.04 -11.87 -9.49
CA LEU A 169 -17.80 -10.63 -9.30
C LEU A 169 -18.62 -10.24 -10.55
N SER A 170 -19.69 -9.47 -10.38
CA SER A 170 -20.52 -8.95 -11.48
C SER A 170 -19.74 -7.92 -12.35
N LYS A 171 -20.20 -7.60 -13.58
CA LYS A 171 -19.62 -6.50 -14.40
C LYS A 171 -19.79 -5.15 -13.69
N MET A 172 -20.91 -4.94 -13.00
CA MET A 172 -21.17 -3.75 -12.17
C MET A 172 -20.66 -4.01 -10.74
N ALA A 173 -19.85 -3.10 -10.22
CA ALA A 173 -19.28 -3.25 -8.89
C ALA A 173 -20.32 -2.98 -7.79
N ALA A 174 -20.31 -3.78 -6.72
CA ALA A 174 -21.00 -3.46 -5.47
C ALA A 174 -20.06 -2.68 -4.52
N PRO A 175 -20.60 -1.97 -3.51
CA PRO A 175 -19.79 -1.33 -2.48
C PRO A 175 -18.82 -2.31 -1.80
N GLY A 176 -17.53 -1.95 -1.81
CA GLY A 176 -16.46 -2.74 -1.20
C GLY A 176 -15.91 -3.88 -2.05
N ASP A 177 -16.39 -4.06 -3.30
CA ASP A 177 -15.76 -4.96 -4.26
C ASP A 177 -14.34 -4.51 -4.63
N TRP A 178 -14.09 -3.20 -4.72
CA TRP A 178 -12.81 -2.63 -5.16
C TRP A 178 -12.35 -1.48 -4.25
N PRO A 179 -11.99 -1.76 -2.97
CA PRO A 179 -11.80 -0.74 -1.94
C PRO A 179 -10.54 0.13 -2.11
N TRP A 180 -9.68 -0.18 -3.09
CA TRP A 180 -8.50 0.60 -3.47
C TRP A 180 -8.74 1.59 -4.61
N LEU A 181 -9.88 1.53 -5.31
CA LEU A 181 -10.12 2.43 -6.43
C LEU A 181 -10.41 3.86 -5.94
N VAL A 182 -9.86 4.83 -6.68
CA VAL A 182 -9.93 6.26 -6.39
C VAL A 182 -10.42 6.99 -7.63
N ALA A 183 -11.41 7.87 -7.47
CA ALA A 183 -11.78 8.82 -8.53
C ALA A 183 -11.04 10.14 -8.28
N LEU A 184 -10.36 10.66 -9.31
CA LEU A 184 -9.62 11.92 -9.27
C LEU A 184 -10.43 13.04 -9.93
N PHE A 185 -10.77 14.03 -9.11
CA PHE A 185 -11.54 15.21 -9.47
C PHE A 185 -10.66 16.44 -9.54
N ARG A 186 -10.87 17.26 -10.57
CA ARG A 186 -10.25 18.57 -10.77
C ARG A 186 -11.36 19.60 -10.93
N ALA A 187 -11.41 20.60 -10.04
CA ALA A 187 -12.51 21.58 -10.00
C ALA A 187 -13.91 20.91 -10.14
N ASP A 188 -14.16 19.94 -9.26
CA ASP A 188 -15.37 19.09 -9.19
C ASP A 188 -15.77 18.34 -10.47
N THR A 189 -14.88 18.25 -11.48
CA THR A 189 -15.02 17.37 -12.65
C THR A 189 -14.16 16.11 -12.50
N HIS A 190 -14.71 14.92 -12.74
CA HIS A 190 -13.94 13.67 -12.81
C HIS A 190 -13.05 13.64 -14.06
N VAL A 191 -11.72 13.55 -13.87
CA VAL A 191 -10.72 13.66 -14.96
C VAL A 191 -9.88 12.39 -15.11
N CYS A 192 -9.64 11.67 -14.03
CA CYS A 192 -8.82 10.46 -13.99
C CYS A 192 -9.27 9.52 -12.89
N ASP A 193 -8.75 8.29 -12.94
CA ASP A 193 -8.82 7.33 -11.85
C ASP A 193 -7.45 7.21 -11.16
N GLY A 194 -7.40 6.43 -10.08
CA GLY A 194 -6.19 6.14 -9.34
C GLY A 194 -6.39 4.97 -8.38
N THR A 195 -5.32 4.57 -7.72
CA THR A 195 -5.27 3.40 -6.85
C THR A 195 -4.60 3.72 -5.52
N LEU A 196 -5.29 3.48 -4.42
CA LEU A 196 -4.78 3.65 -3.06
C LEU A 196 -3.67 2.61 -2.79
N VAL A 197 -2.45 3.07 -2.50
CA VAL A 197 -1.28 2.21 -2.23
C VAL A 197 -0.74 2.38 -0.80
N SER A 198 -1.01 3.52 -0.16
CA SER A 198 -0.79 3.80 1.27
C SER A 198 -1.91 4.73 1.76
N SER A 199 -2.05 4.95 3.06
CA SER A 199 -3.09 5.82 3.62
C SER A 199 -2.97 7.28 3.15
N ASP A 200 -1.77 7.71 2.78
CA ASP A 200 -1.37 9.05 2.34
C ASP A 200 -1.02 9.14 0.84
N TRP A 201 -0.97 8.02 0.12
CA TRP A 201 -0.50 7.94 -1.27
C TRP A 201 -1.45 7.19 -2.21
N VAL A 202 -1.72 7.81 -3.36
CA VAL A 202 -2.47 7.22 -4.48
C VAL A 202 -1.56 7.14 -5.71
N LEU A 203 -1.56 6.00 -6.39
CA LEU A 203 -0.92 5.82 -7.69
C LEU A 203 -1.88 6.18 -8.81
N THR A 204 -1.40 6.95 -9.78
CA THR A 204 -2.11 7.30 -11.02
C THR A 204 -1.05 7.53 -12.11
N THR A 205 -1.33 8.36 -13.11
CA THR A 205 -0.37 8.69 -14.18
C THR A 205 -0.14 10.19 -14.29
N GLU A 206 1.04 10.57 -14.81
CA GLU A 206 1.37 11.98 -15.00
C GLU A 206 0.52 12.67 -16.08
N SER A 207 -0.03 11.92 -17.04
CA SER A 207 -0.89 12.42 -18.11
C SER A 207 -2.16 13.09 -17.58
N CYS A 208 -2.64 12.68 -16.40
CA CYS A 208 -3.75 13.33 -15.70
C CYS A 208 -3.52 14.82 -15.40
N PHE A 209 -2.26 15.24 -15.23
CA PHE A 209 -1.85 16.57 -14.79
C PHE A 209 -1.13 17.38 -15.90
N GLN A 210 -0.97 16.82 -17.09
CA GLN A 210 -0.36 17.52 -18.23
C GLN A 210 -1.22 18.70 -18.69
N GLY A 211 -0.58 19.81 -19.06
CA GLY A 211 -1.22 21.02 -19.57
C GLY A 211 -1.97 21.87 -18.54
N GLN A 212 -1.74 21.68 -17.24
CA GLN A 212 -2.59 22.24 -16.18
C GLN A 212 -1.75 22.84 -15.03
N ALA A 213 -1.48 24.13 -15.07
CA ALA A 213 -0.90 24.84 -13.92
C ALA A 213 -2.01 25.22 -12.92
N LYS A 214 -1.73 25.08 -11.61
CA LYS A 214 -2.58 25.51 -10.49
C LYS A 214 -4.08 25.13 -10.60
N ALA A 215 -4.46 23.98 -10.06
CA ALA A 215 -5.87 23.62 -9.89
C ALA A 215 -6.13 22.93 -8.54
N THR A 216 -7.37 23.04 -8.04
CA THR A 216 -7.85 22.21 -6.92
C THR A 216 -8.08 20.77 -7.38
N TRP A 217 -7.41 19.83 -6.71
CA TRP A 217 -7.53 18.40 -6.95
C TRP A 217 -8.02 17.66 -5.71
N TYR A 218 -8.96 16.72 -5.93
CA TYR A 218 -9.53 15.87 -4.89
C TYR A 218 -9.51 14.40 -5.31
N ALA A 219 -9.16 13.54 -4.36
CA ALA A 219 -9.32 12.10 -4.45
C ALA A 219 -10.59 11.67 -3.69
N ILE A 220 -11.44 10.87 -4.32
CA ILE A 220 -12.65 10.29 -3.74
C ILE A 220 -12.49 8.76 -3.63
N PHE A 221 -12.72 8.23 -2.44
CA PHE A 221 -12.52 6.81 -2.07
C PHE A 221 -13.84 6.16 -1.65
N GLY A 222 -13.98 4.85 -1.87
CA GLY A 222 -15.16 4.08 -1.47
C GLY A 222 -16.44 4.42 -2.26
N ALA A 223 -16.30 5.14 -3.37
CA ALA A 223 -17.39 5.44 -4.29
C ALA A 223 -17.62 4.28 -5.27
N VAL A 224 -18.89 4.04 -5.60
CA VAL A 224 -19.32 3.16 -6.71
C VAL A 224 -20.08 3.96 -7.76
N ARG A 225 -20.80 4.99 -7.33
CA ARG A 225 -21.48 5.98 -8.16
C ARG A 225 -20.91 7.36 -7.85
N LEU A 226 -20.46 8.11 -8.85
CA LEU A 226 -19.83 9.42 -8.68
C LEU A 226 -20.86 10.50 -8.30
N THR A 227 -22.10 10.38 -8.78
CA THR A 227 -23.22 11.28 -8.43
C THR A 227 -23.82 11.02 -7.05
N SER A 228 -23.40 9.95 -6.35
CA SER A 228 -24.02 9.49 -5.10
C SER A 228 -23.01 9.43 -3.95
N ASN A 229 -23.24 10.22 -2.91
CA ASN A 229 -22.44 10.17 -1.69
C ASN A 229 -22.91 9.03 -0.78
N ALA A 230 -22.08 8.00 -0.61
CA ALA A 230 -22.34 6.93 0.36
C ALA A 230 -21.79 7.31 1.75
N PRO A 231 -22.33 6.77 2.86
CA PRO A 231 -21.89 7.13 4.22
C PRO A 231 -20.42 6.83 4.54
N TRP A 232 -19.80 5.92 3.78
CA TRP A 232 -18.38 5.54 3.89
C TRP A 232 -17.47 6.23 2.85
N THR A 233 -18.03 7.04 1.95
CA THR A 233 -17.24 7.76 0.94
C THR A 233 -16.34 8.79 1.62
N GLN A 234 -15.07 8.83 1.22
CA GLN A 234 -14.09 9.78 1.75
C GLN A 234 -13.58 10.68 0.64
N ARG A 235 -13.52 12.00 0.88
CA ARG A 235 -12.87 12.99 0.02
C ARG A 235 -11.56 13.44 0.68
N ARG A 236 -10.47 13.57 -0.08
CA ARG A 236 -9.19 14.14 0.37
C ARG A 236 -8.65 15.09 -0.70
N ARG A 237 -8.04 16.20 -0.26
CA ARG A 237 -7.34 17.13 -1.16
C ARG A 237 -5.97 16.57 -1.53
N ILE A 238 -5.52 16.85 -2.74
CA ILE A 238 -4.20 16.45 -3.24
C ILE A 238 -3.27 17.66 -3.18
N ILE A 239 -2.05 17.49 -2.65
CA ILE A 239 -1.12 18.59 -2.34
C ILE A 239 0.25 18.50 -3.03
N GLY A 240 0.53 17.38 -3.69
CA GLY A 240 1.81 17.12 -4.32
C GLY A 240 1.78 15.89 -5.22
N MET A 241 2.74 15.82 -6.14
CA MET A 241 2.92 14.68 -7.05
C MET A 241 4.42 14.35 -7.18
N VAL A 242 4.75 13.06 -7.22
CA VAL A 242 6.08 12.53 -7.52
C VAL A 242 5.95 11.66 -8.77
N LYS A 243 6.67 12.01 -9.84
CA LYS A 243 6.73 11.21 -11.07
C LYS A 243 7.68 10.03 -10.88
N SER A 244 7.41 8.91 -11.57
CA SER A 244 8.36 7.80 -11.62
C SER A 244 9.68 8.21 -12.28
N PRO A 245 10.83 7.71 -11.78
CA PRO A 245 12.12 7.82 -12.47
C PRO A 245 12.35 6.74 -13.54
N VAL A 246 11.43 5.78 -13.70
CA VAL A 246 11.57 4.66 -14.65
C VAL A 246 11.36 5.15 -16.08
N GLU A 247 12.33 4.89 -16.97
CA GLU A 247 12.23 5.29 -18.36
C GLU A 247 11.04 4.63 -19.08
N GLY A 248 10.28 5.43 -19.84
CA GLY A 248 9.06 4.98 -20.51
C GLY A 248 7.86 4.72 -19.58
N SER A 249 8.00 4.94 -18.27
CA SER A 249 6.89 4.92 -17.30
C SER A 249 6.18 6.28 -17.25
N THR A 250 4.86 6.23 -17.19
CA THR A 250 3.96 7.36 -16.95
C THR A 250 3.43 7.39 -15.52
N ALA A 251 3.77 6.39 -14.70
CA ALA A 251 3.28 6.27 -13.33
C ALA A 251 3.67 7.49 -12.46
N ALA A 252 2.72 7.98 -11.67
CA ALA A 252 2.91 9.10 -10.76
C ALA A 252 2.19 8.84 -9.43
N LEU A 253 2.89 9.05 -8.32
CA LEU A 253 2.33 9.06 -6.98
C LEU A 253 1.80 10.45 -6.65
N VAL A 254 0.59 10.53 -6.10
CA VAL A 254 0.00 11.78 -5.62
C VAL A 254 -0.23 11.72 -4.11
N ARG A 255 0.15 12.79 -3.43
CA ARG A 255 0.14 12.90 -1.98
C ARG A 255 -1.15 13.55 -1.50
N LEU A 256 -1.81 12.89 -0.56
CA LEU A 256 -3.01 13.40 0.11
C LEU A 256 -2.62 14.39 1.21
N GLU A 257 -3.45 15.43 1.41
CA GLU A 257 -3.29 16.39 2.52
C GLU A 257 -3.46 15.73 3.89
N ASN A 258 -4.47 14.87 3.99
CA ASN A 258 -4.79 14.10 5.18
C ASN A 258 -4.93 12.62 4.78
N PRO A 259 -4.45 11.67 5.60
CA PRO A 259 -4.57 10.26 5.27
C PRO A 259 -6.04 9.80 5.21
N VAL A 260 -6.31 8.76 4.43
CA VAL A 260 -7.60 8.06 4.46
C VAL A 260 -7.74 7.24 5.74
N ILE A 261 -8.98 7.06 6.18
CA ILE A 261 -9.31 6.15 7.28
C ILE A 261 -9.62 4.79 6.64
N TYR A 262 -8.85 3.76 6.96
CA TYR A 262 -9.14 2.43 6.44
C TYR A 262 -10.48 1.90 6.97
N SER A 263 -11.25 1.28 6.09
CA SER A 263 -12.61 0.75 6.32
C SER A 263 -12.86 -0.42 5.36
N ASP A 264 -13.98 -1.13 5.46
CA ASP A 264 -14.31 -2.21 4.49
C ASP A 264 -14.42 -1.73 3.04
N PHE A 265 -14.60 -0.41 2.85
CA PHE A 265 -14.77 0.25 1.56
C PHE A 265 -13.53 1.02 1.10
N VAL A 266 -12.49 1.14 1.95
CA VAL A 266 -11.26 1.90 1.69
C VAL A 266 -10.06 1.13 2.25
N ARG A 267 -9.30 0.46 1.38
CA ARG A 267 -8.11 -0.36 1.71
C ARG A 267 -7.05 -0.27 0.60
N PRO A 268 -5.75 -0.40 0.90
CA PRO A 268 -4.69 -0.30 -0.09
C PRO A 268 -4.61 -1.59 -0.95
N ILE A 269 -4.18 -1.46 -2.20
CA ILE A 269 -3.81 -2.59 -3.07
C ILE A 269 -2.41 -3.10 -2.73
N CYS A 270 -2.10 -4.39 -2.98
CA CYS A 270 -0.71 -4.84 -2.89
C CYS A 270 0.12 -4.36 -4.08
N LEU A 271 1.38 -4.02 -3.83
CA LEU A 271 2.37 -3.80 -4.89
C LEU A 271 3.05 -5.13 -5.24
N PRO A 272 3.20 -5.46 -6.54
CA PRO A 272 3.71 -6.75 -6.96
C PRO A 272 5.17 -6.89 -6.54
N ASP A 273 5.50 -8.02 -5.91
CA ASP A 273 6.89 -8.29 -5.56
C ASP A 273 7.78 -8.40 -6.79
N ILE A 274 8.98 -7.85 -6.65
CA ILE A 274 10.06 -8.03 -7.61
C ILE A 274 10.49 -9.49 -7.47
N PRO A 275 10.37 -10.35 -8.51
CA PRO A 275 11.06 -11.63 -8.49
C PRO A 275 12.56 -11.33 -8.48
N LEU A 276 13.19 -11.50 -7.32
CA LEU A 276 14.64 -11.31 -7.13
C LEU A 276 15.39 -12.31 -8.01
N LYS A 277 15.70 -11.89 -9.24
CA LYS A 277 16.42 -12.71 -10.20
C LYS A 277 17.23 -11.90 -11.22
N GLU A 278 18.08 -11.04 -10.70
CA GLU A 278 19.38 -10.83 -11.30
C GLU A 278 20.45 -11.43 -10.39
N THR A 279 20.89 -12.63 -10.78
CA THR A 279 22.14 -13.21 -10.30
C THR A 279 23.25 -12.25 -10.68
N ILE A 280 23.97 -11.72 -9.69
CA ILE A 280 25.29 -11.15 -9.93
C ILE A 280 26.20 -12.34 -10.30
N ASP A 281 26.27 -12.63 -11.59
CA ASP A 281 27.40 -13.37 -12.16
C ASP A 281 28.64 -12.48 -12.01
N ARG A 282 29.37 -12.70 -10.91
CA ARG A 282 30.75 -12.26 -10.78
C ARG A 282 31.66 -13.47 -10.68
N SER A 283 31.79 -14.15 -11.81
CA SER A 283 32.92 -15.02 -12.07
C SER A 283 34.18 -14.17 -12.31
N ASP A 284 34.71 -13.58 -11.23
CA ASP A 284 36.06 -12.99 -11.21
C ASP A 284 36.74 -13.40 -9.90
N ASN A 285 37.86 -14.10 -10.02
CA ASN A 285 38.64 -14.59 -8.88
C ASN A 285 39.27 -13.42 -8.11
N VAL A 286 38.76 -13.10 -6.92
CA VAL A 286 39.47 -12.26 -5.94
C VAL A 286 39.39 -12.86 -4.54
N THR A 287 40.55 -13.21 -4.01
CA THR A 287 40.78 -13.75 -2.66
C THR A 287 40.39 -12.73 -1.57
N PRO A 288 39.75 -13.13 -0.46
CA PRO A 288 39.40 -12.20 0.61
C PRO A 288 40.62 -11.82 1.47
N THR A 289 40.88 -10.51 1.61
CA THR A 289 41.74 -9.95 2.67
C THR A 289 40.89 -9.29 3.75
N PRO A 290 41.14 -9.56 5.05
CA PRO A 290 40.36 -8.98 6.13
C PRO A 290 40.99 -7.66 6.61
N HIS A 291 40.35 -6.53 6.31
CA HIS A 291 40.60 -5.29 7.05
C HIS A 291 39.30 -4.62 7.50
N ALA A 292 39.22 -4.41 8.82
CA ALA A 292 38.08 -3.78 9.47
C ALA A 292 37.98 -2.30 9.10
N ALA A 293 36.86 -1.91 8.47
CA ALA A 293 36.45 -0.52 8.31
C ALA A 293 35.30 -0.20 9.28
N LYS A 294 35.45 0.89 10.04
CA LYS A 294 34.53 1.28 11.11
C LYS A 294 33.16 1.66 10.54
N PHE A 295 32.09 1.02 11.02
CA PHE A 295 30.73 1.49 10.80
C PHE A 295 30.52 2.84 11.51
N SER A 296 30.48 3.93 10.74
CA SER A 296 30.14 5.27 11.21
C SER A 296 28.86 5.74 10.52
N LYS A 297 27.98 6.39 11.29
CA LYS A 297 26.60 6.70 10.90
C LYS A 297 26.53 7.91 9.97
N SER A 298 25.70 7.82 8.92
CA SER A 298 24.68 8.85 8.61
C SER A 298 23.83 8.40 7.41
N ARG A 299 22.59 7.97 7.65
CA ARG A 299 21.59 7.75 6.59
C ARG A 299 20.81 9.06 6.44
N SER A 300 21.30 9.97 5.61
CA SER A 300 20.60 11.22 5.31
C SER A 300 19.21 10.91 4.72
N LYS A 301 18.13 11.37 5.38
CA LYS A 301 16.77 11.31 4.80
C LYS A 301 16.75 12.18 3.53
N LYS A 302 16.91 11.55 2.36
CA LYS A 302 16.88 12.20 1.05
C LYS A 302 15.47 12.75 0.84
N ARG A 303 15.25 14.05 1.09
CA ARG A 303 13.93 14.70 0.91
C ARG A 303 13.48 14.50 -0.54
N ILE A 304 12.35 13.83 -0.71
CA ILE A 304 11.73 13.61 -2.02
C ILE A 304 11.23 14.96 -2.53
N LYS A 305 11.58 15.29 -3.78
CA LYS A 305 11.20 16.56 -4.42
C LYS A 305 9.79 16.41 -5.00
N GLU A 306 8.78 16.74 -4.19
CA GLU A 306 7.38 16.80 -4.63
C GLU A 306 7.14 17.98 -5.57
N ASN A 307 6.53 17.72 -6.73
CA ASN A 307 6.13 18.74 -7.69
C ASN A 307 4.81 19.39 -7.26
N ARG A 308 4.91 20.45 -6.45
CA ARG A 308 3.74 21.21 -5.95
C ARG A 308 3.13 22.16 -6.99
N GLN A 309 3.82 22.41 -8.12
CA GLN A 309 3.43 23.37 -9.18
C GLN A 309 2.04 23.13 -9.84
N TYR A 310 1.47 21.94 -9.66
CA TYR A 310 0.15 21.57 -10.20
C TYR A 310 -1.01 21.87 -9.24
N PHE A 311 -0.73 22.25 -7.99
CA PHE A 311 -1.70 22.32 -6.90
C PHE A 311 -1.75 23.71 -6.27
N GLU A 312 -2.95 24.16 -5.93
CA GLU A 312 -3.14 25.41 -5.18
C GLU A 312 -2.85 25.22 -3.69
N THR A 313 -2.01 26.11 -3.15
CA THR A 313 -1.76 26.25 -1.71
C THR A 313 -2.80 27.19 -1.08
N PRO A 314 -3.48 26.80 0.01
CA PRO A 314 -4.33 27.74 0.74
C PRO A 314 -3.44 28.78 1.41
N GLY A 315 -3.62 30.07 1.07
CA GLY A 315 -2.90 31.18 1.70
C GLY A 315 -2.60 32.37 0.78
N ASP A 316 -2.54 32.17 -0.54
CA ASP A 316 -2.13 33.22 -1.49
C ASP A 316 -3.36 33.92 -2.11
N ASP A 317 -4.15 34.62 -1.30
CA ASP A 317 -5.28 35.43 -1.78
C ASP A 317 -5.48 36.70 -0.93
N GLU A 318 -4.51 37.61 -0.96
CA GLU A 318 -4.74 39.04 -0.67
C GLU A 318 -4.24 39.93 -1.80
N THR A 319 -5.22 40.51 -2.50
CA THR A 319 -5.17 41.77 -3.25
C THR A 319 -4.28 41.87 -4.49
N ALA A 320 -4.96 41.87 -5.65
CA ALA A 320 -4.52 42.63 -6.80
C ALA A 320 -4.93 44.11 -6.64
N SER A 321 -3.99 45.03 -6.78
CA SER A 321 -4.26 46.39 -7.24
C SER A 321 -3.06 46.89 -8.05
N SER A 322 -3.30 47.25 -9.31
CA SER A 322 -2.47 48.25 -9.96
C SER A 322 -2.58 49.55 -9.17
N ASP A 323 -1.49 50.30 -9.06
CA ASP A 323 -1.38 51.66 -9.60
C ASP A 323 0.03 52.20 -9.38
N GLU A 324 0.39 53.24 -10.14
CA GLU A 324 1.68 53.92 -10.08
C GLU A 324 1.83 54.75 -8.78
N TYR A 325 3.07 55.03 -8.37
CA TYR A 325 3.61 56.40 -8.15
C TYR A 325 4.65 56.52 -7.00
N SER A 326 5.71 57.29 -7.30
CA SER A 326 6.75 57.89 -6.44
C SER A 326 7.31 57.17 -5.20
N ASP A 327 8.58 56.77 -5.36
CA ASP A 327 9.66 56.99 -4.39
C ASP A 327 9.62 58.38 -3.71
N VAL A 328 9.52 58.43 -2.37
CA VAL A 328 10.19 59.43 -1.50
C VAL A 328 10.38 58.84 -0.08
N THR A 329 11.63 58.51 0.29
CA THR A 329 12.06 58.59 1.71
C THR A 329 13.47 59.17 1.80
N GLU A 330 13.57 60.45 2.15
CA GLU A 330 14.87 61.13 2.32
C GLU A 330 15.30 61.21 3.80
N ALA A 331 16.62 61.12 3.98
CA ALA A 331 17.43 61.74 5.05
C ALA A 331 17.16 61.39 6.53
N SER A 332 18.07 60.58 7.09
CA SER A 332 18.99 61.05 8.14
C SER A 332 20.13 60.04 8.37
N LYS A 333 21.38 60.38 8.73
CA LYS A 333 22.19 61.63 8.64
C LYS A 333 23.65 61.26 8.99
N PHE A 334 24.66 61.88 8.36
CA PHE A 334 26.09 61.91 8.76
C PHE A 334 26.86 60.56 8.77
N SER A 335 28.20 60.47 8.57
CA SER A 335 29.19 61.35 7.89
C SER A 335 30.53 60.58 7.79
N VAL A 336 31.10 60.35 6.59
CA VAL A 336 32.27 61.06 6.00
C VAL A 336 33.67 60.56 6.43
N ASN A 337 34.54 60.39 5.40
CA ASN A 337 36.01 60.18 5.36
C ASN A 337 36.60 58.76 5.60
N GLU A 338 37.22 58.10 4.60
CA GLU A 338 38.56 58.29 3.94
C GLU A 338 39.67 57.49 4.69
N PHE A 339 40.67 56.80 4.09
CA PHE A 339 41.32 56.85 2.76
C PHE A 339 42.09 55.51 2.46
N THR A 340 42.22 55.09 1.17
CA THR A 340 43.42 54.55 0.40
C THR A 340 44.57 53.73 1.09
N VAL A 341 45.40 52.84 0.49
CA VAL A 341 45.74 52.42 -0.92
C VAL A 341 46.70 51.17 -0.91
N GLU A 342 46.70 50.34 -1.99
CA GLU A 342 47.73 49.43 -2.66
C GLU A 342 48.90 48.74 -1.85
N PHE A 343 49.75 47.79 -2.31
CA PHE A 343 50.22 47.21 -3.61
C PHE A 343 50.90 45.81 -3.40
N ALA A 344 50.98 44.94 -4.44
CA ALA A 344 52.06 43.94 -4.83
C ALA A 344 52.73 42.95 -3.81
N ASP A 345 53.47 41.85 -4.15
CA ASP A 345 53.58 40.86 -5.26
C ASP A 345 54.60 39.72 -4.82
N GLU A 346 54.85 38.67 -5.63
CA GLU A 346 55.82 37.53 -5.48
C GLU A 346 55.52 36.50 -4.35
N GLY A 347 55.93 35.21 -4.30
CA GLY A 347 56.70 34.26 -5.15
C GLY A 347 57.16 33.05 -4.26
N SER A 348 57.60 31.85 -4.69
CA SER A 348 57.58 31.09 -5.96
C SER A 348 58.05 29.61 -5.73
N GLN A 349 58.24 28.80 -6.80
CA GLN A 349 59.05 27.55 -6.93
C GLN A 349 58.50 26.12 -6.60
N ILE A 350 59.09 25.14 -7.31
CA ILE A 350 58.85 23.69 -7.42
C ILE A 350 60.19 22.95 -7.14
N PRO A 351 60.23 21.62 -6.86
CA PRO A 351 60.97 20.74 -7.79
C PRO A 351 60.41 19.31 -8.00
N LYS A 352 60.97 18.64 -9.03
CA LYS A 352 60.82 17.21 -9.43
C LYS A 352 61.82 16.32 -8.65
N ALA A 353 61.46 15.13 -8.15
CA ALA A 353 61.48 13.76 -8.76
C ALA A 353 62.84 13.02 -8.69
N GLU A 354 62.83 11.70 -8.41
CA GLU A 354 63.77 10.66 -8.92
C GLU A 354 63.45 9.24 -8.39
N ALA A 355 64.05 8.19 -8.97
CA ALA A 355 63.77 6.78 -8.65
C ALA A 355 65.03 5.87 -8.65
N VAL A 356 65.15 5.01 -7.64
CA VAL A 356 66.10 3.89 -7.45
C VAL A 356 65.41 2.85 -6.52
N GLY A 357 65.57 1.52 -6.59
CA GLY A 357 66.38 0.64 -7.45
C GLY A 357 65.93 -0.84 -7.31
N ALA A 358 66.84 -1.82 -7.34
CA ALA A 358 66.53 -3.26 -7.19
C ALA A 358 67.42 -3.98 -6.15
N VAL A 359 67.01 -5.19 -5.69
CA VAL A 359 67.82 -6.44 -5.67
C VAL A 359 67.16 -7.60 -4.85
N SER A 360 67.23 -8.81 -5.44
CA SER A 360 67.09 -10.21 -4.97
C SER A 360 67.09 -10.59 -3.46
N GLY A 361 66.30 -11.61 -3.09
CA GLY A 361 66.44 -12.42 -1.85
C GLY A 361 65.60 -13.71 -1.87
N THR A 362 66.06 -14.83 -1.26
CA THR A 362 65.55 -16.20 -1.52
C THR A 362 65.08 -17.01 -0.29
N ARG A 363 64.16 -17.96 -0.57
CA ARG A 363 63.97 -19.31 0.04
C ARG A 363 63.59 -19.50 1.54
N ASN A 364 62.35 -19.99 1.71
CA ASN A 364 61.98 -21.28 2.35
C ASN A 364 62.03 -21.42 3.91
N PRO A 365 61.49 -22.51 4.52
CA PRO A 365 60.36 -22.35 5.46
C PRO A 365 60.56 -23.07 6.82
N TYR A 366 59.57 -22.97 7.74
CA TYR A 366 59.48 -23.84 8.92
C TYR A 366 58.06 -24.42 9.12
N PRO A 367 57.93 -25.60 9.76
CA PRO A 367 56.79 -26.52 9.55
C PRO A 367 55.76 -26.52 10.69
N LEU A 368 54.59 -27.12 10.41
CA LEU A 368 53.65 -27.60 11.43
C LEU A 368 53.87 -29.11 11.68
N PRO A 369 53.81 -29.58 12.93
CA PRO A 369 54.13 -30.97 13.27
C PRO A 369 52.99 -31.95 12.96
N GLU A 370 53.39 -33.18 12.68
CA GLU A 370 52.50 -34.33 12.50
C GLU A 370 51.89 -34.78 13.85
N ASN A 371 50.61 -35.17 13.83
CA ASN A 371 50.12 -36.31 14.59
C ASN A 371 48.77 -36.78 14.00
N SER A 372 48.85 -37.83 13.19
CA SER A 372 47.70 -38.59 12.69
C SER A 372 47.19 -39.59 13.76
N PRO A 373 45.99 -40.18 13.62
CA PRO A 373 45.79 -41.31 12.70
C PRO A 373 44.58 -41.09 11.76
N GLN A 374 44.66 -41.36 10.45
CA GLN A 374 44.80 -42.68 9.82
C GLN A 374 43.63 -43.64 10.12
N THR A 375 42.60 -43.61 9.26
CA THR A 375 41.90 -44.84 8.84
C THR A 375 41.79 -44.85 7.33
N ASN A 376 42.57 -45.74 6.69
CA ASN A 376 42.40 -46.05 5.28
C ASN A 376 41.13 -46.89 5.07
N ASN A 377 40.43 -46.64 3.97
CA ASN A 377 39.88 -47.74 3.16
C ASN A 377 39.71 -47.27 1.72
N TYR A 378 40.52 -47.85 0.83
CA TYR A 378 40.47 -47.65 -0.62
C TYR A 378 39.44 -48.62 -1.22
N ILE A 379 38.40 -48.09 -1.89
CA ILE A 379 37.69 -48.81 -2.95
C ILE A 379 37.41 -47.80 -4.08
N SER A 380 37.97 -48.07 -5.26
CA SER A 380 37.80 -47.25 -6.48
C SER A 380 36.59 -47.76 -7.32
N PRO A 381 36.21 -47.15 -8.46
CA PRO A 381 34.88 -46.55 -8.57
C PRO A 381 33.94 -47.28 -9.54
N SER A 382 32.63 -47.18 -9.32
CA SER A 382 31.61 -47.35 -10.38
C SER A 382 30.25 -46.76 -10.00
N ASN A 383 29.67 -46.01 -10.92
CA ASN A 383 28.23 -45.76 -11.12
C ASN A 383 27.42 -45.23 -9.91
N TYR A 384 27.49 -43.90 -9.69
CA TYR A 384 26.34 -43.16 -9.17
C TYR A 384 25.68 -42.31 -10.25
N ILE A 385 24.38 -42.51 -10.41
CA ILE A 385 23.52 -41.75 -11.32
C ILE A 385 23.47 -40.30 -10.80
N GLY A 386 23.84 -39.36 -11.66
CA GLY A 386 23.82 -37.94 -11.32
C GLY A 386 22.39 -37.43 -11.15
N HIS A 387 21.91 -37.37 -9.91
CA HIS A 387 20.76 -36.53 -9.57
C HIS A 387 21.17 -35.07 -9.76
N SER A 388 20.74 -34.50 -10.90
CA SER A 388 20.88 -33.08 -11.17
C SER A 388 20.17 -32.28 -10.10
N PHE A 389 20.95 -31.64 -9.21
CA PHE A 389 20.44 -30.72 -8.22
C PHE A 389 19.99 -29.45 -8.93
N THR A 390 18.77 -29.49 -9.48
CA THR A 390 18.17 -28.31 -10.09
C THR A 390 17.90 -27.30 -8.97
N PRO A 391 18.51 -26.10 -9.00
CA PRO A 391 18.17 -25.08 -8.03
C PRO A 391 16.68 -24.76 -8.18
N PRO A 392 15.94 -24.54 -7.08
CA PRO A 392 14.51 -24.28 -7.15
C PRO A 392 14.29 -23.07 -8.05
N LYS A 393 13.65 -23.30 -9.21
CA LYS A 393 13.28 -22.23 -10.14
C LYS A 393 12.45 -21.23 -9.32
N ALA A 394 12.91 -19.97 -9.28
CA ALA A 394 12.16 -18.88 -8.67
C ALA A 394 10.71 -18.98 -9.14
N LYS A 395 9.78 -19.15 -8.20
CA LYS A 395 8.36 -19.39 -8.51
C LYS A 395 7.87 -18.18 -9.29
N GLN A 396 7.67 -18.36 -10.60
CA GLN A 396 7.15 -17.31 -11.46
C GLN A 396 5.75 -16.97 -10.96
N THR A 397 5.53 -15.71 -10.56
CA THR A 397 4.25 -15.27 -9.98
C THR A 397 3.15 -15.39 -11.03
N VAL A 398 2.32 -16.43 -10.92
CA VAL A 398 1.22 -16.68 -11.84
C VAL A 398 0.04 -15.80 -11.44
N TRP A 399 -0.07 -14.66 -12.11
CA TRP A 399 -1.24 -13.79 -12.03
C TRP A 399 -2.46 -14.49 -12.63
N THR A 400 -3.60 -14.41 -11.95
CA THR A 400 -4.89 -14.87 -12.51
C THR A 400 -5.94 -13.79 -12.34
N ASN A 401 -7.06 -13.94 -13.05
CA ASN A 401 -8.25 -13.12 -12.90
C ASN A 401 -7.98 -11.61 -12.94
N CYS A 402 -7.15 -11.17 -13.89
CA CYS A 402 -6.84 -9.77 -14.06
C CYS A 402 -8.09 -8.97 -14.44
N ASN A 403 -8.25 -7.78 -13.88
CA ASN A 403 -9.34 -6.86 -14.12
C ASN A 403 -8.80 -5.43 -14.27
N THR A 404 -9.42 -4.66 -15.15
CA THR A 404 -9.37 -3.20 -15.13
C THR A 404 -10.70 -2.66 -14.61
N LEU A 405 -10.65 -1.48 -13.98
CA LEU A 405 -11.75 -0.88 -13.25
C LEU A 405 -11.87 0.57 -13.67
N GLY A 406 -13.09 1.03 -13.96
CA GLY A 406 -13.31 2.43 -14.30
C GLY A 406 -14.78 2.83 -14.34
N TRP A 407 -14.99 4.13 -14.25
CA TRP A 407 -16.21 4.79 -14.70
C TRP A 407 -16.11 5.09 -16.20
N SER A 408 -17.20 5.51 -16.83
CA SER A 408 -17.15 6.03 -18.21
C SER A 408 -17.95 7.32 -18.32
N ARG A 409 -17.68 8.13 -19.34
CA ARG A 409 -18.41 9.40 -19.60
C ARG A 409 -19.93 9.25 -19.66
N GLN A 410 -20.42 8.06 -20.02
CA GLN A 410 -21.85 7.77 -20.15
C GLN A 410 -22.41 6.97 -18.96
N ARG A 411 -21.57 6.57 -17.99
CA ARG A 411 -21.93 5.64 -16.92
C ARG A 411 -21.34 6.06 -15.58
N ASP A 412 -22.22 6.55 -14.72
CA ASP A 412 -21.92 6.92 -13.34
C ASP A 412 -21.55 5.73 -12.44
N HIS A 413 -21.94 4.50 -12.82
CA HIS A 413 -21.73 3.30 -12.00
C HIS A 413 -20.43 2.59 -12.41
N LEU A 414 -19.55 2.37 -11.42
CA LEU A 414 -18.28 1.66 -11.56
C LEU A 414 -18.45 0.26 -12.17
N GLN A 415 -17.63 -0.04 -13.18
CA GLN A 415 -17.61 -1.35 -13.83
C GLN A 415 -16.21 -1.98 -13.77
N ARG A 416 -16.19 -3.32 -13.80
CA ARG A 416 -14.99 -4.12 -14.03
C ARG A 416 -14.98 -4.67 -15.45
N VAL A 417 -13.80 -4.83 -16.00
CA VAL A 417 -13.54 -5.50 -17.28
C VAL A 417 -12.54 -6.60 -17.03
N GLN A 418 -12.87 -7.83 -17.38
CA GLN A 418 -11.95 -8.96 -17.27
C GLN A 418 -10.85 -8.81 -18.34
N LEU A 419 -9.59 -8.91 -17.93
CA LEU A 419 -8.44 -8.82 -18.81
C LEU A 419 -7.69 -10.15 -18.90
N LYS A 420 -7.11 -10.41 -20.07
CA LYS A 420 -6.15 -11.49 -20.31
C LYS A 420 -4.83 -10.87 -20.75
N ILE A 421 -3.80 -10.99 -19.92
CA ILE A 421 -2.44 -10.53 -20.24
C ILE A 421 -1.90 -11.38 -21.39
N SER A 422 -1.30 -10.74 -22.38
CA SER A 422 -0.74 -11.38 -23.57
C SER A 422 0.74 -11.06 -23.74
N ASP A 423 1.41 -11.76 -24.66
CA ASP A 423 2.70 -11.34 -25.18
C ASP A 423 2.63 -9.92 -25.79
N MET A 424 3.78 -9.27 -25.95
CA MET A 424 3.85 -7.91 -26.50
C MET A 424 3.61 -7.84 -28.03
N LYS A 425 3.83 -8.94 -28.76
CA LYS A 425 3.71 -9.03 -30.24
C LYS A 425 2.44 -8.41 -30.84
N PRO A 426 1.22 -8.58 -30.28
CA PRO A 426 0.01 -7.93 -30.80
C PRO A 426 -0.01 -6.40 -30.59
N CYS A 427 0.76 -5.89 -29.62
CA CYS A 427 0.88 -4.47 -29.28
C CYS A 427 2.08 -3.77 -29.94
N GLU A 428 3.06 -4.49 -30.50
CA GLU A 428 4.30 -3.91 -31.06
C GLU A 428 4.05 -2.87 -32.18
N ASN A 429 2.97 -3.02 -32.95
CA ASN A 429 2.60 -2.08 -34.02
C ASN A 429 1.82 -0.83 -33.52
N ILE A 430 1.76 -0.59 -32.20
CA ILE A 430 1.10 0.59 -31.62
C ILE A 430 2.16 1.63 -31.25
N SER A 431 2.06 2.83 -31.81
CA SER A 431 3.02 3.95 -31.66
C SER A 431 3.15 4.56 -30.24
N ILE A 432 2.59 3.89 -29.24
CA ILE A 432 2.57 4.30 -27.82
C ILE A 432 3.31 3.26 -26.96
N ALA A 433 3.78 2.15 -27.55
CA ALA A 433 4.51 1.11 -26.85
C ALA A 433 5.86 1.63 -26.33
N THR A 434 6.11 1.45 -25.03
CA THR A 434 7.38 1.75 -24.35
C THR A 434 8.03 0.47 -23.84
N VAL A 435 9.32 0.55 -23.46
CA VAL A 435 10.03 -0.56 -22.78
C VAL A 435 9.35 -1.01 -21.48
N ASN A 436 8.51 -0.15 -20.88
CA ASN A 436 7.75 -0.45 -19.68
C ASN A 436 6.27 -0.79 -19.93
N SER A 437 5.85 -0.98 -21.17
CA SER A 437 4.46 -1.33 -21.49
C SER A 437 4.15 -2.81 -21.23
N MET A 438 2.91 -3.10 -20.86
CA MET A 438 2.34 -4.45 -20.83
C MET A 438 1.13 -4.55 -21.75
N CYS A 439 1.03 -5.65 -22.50
CA CYS A 439 -0.03 -5.91 -23.47
C CYS A 439 -1.14 -6.79 -22.88
N THR A 440 -2.36 -6.61 -23.37
CA THR A 440 -3.51 -7.46 -23.05
C THR A 440 -4.33 -7.72 -24.31
N GLU A 441 -5.03 -8.85 -24.33
CA GLU A 441 -5.95 -9.20 -25.41
C GLU A 441 -7.12 -8.20 -25.49
N ALA A 442 -7.73 -8.11 -26.68
CA ALA A 442 -8.99 -7.38 -26.84
C ALA A 442 -10.06 -8.00 -25.92
N ALA A 443 -10.63 -7.17 -25.04
CA ALA A 443 -11.43 -7.63 -23.90
C ALA A 443 -12.94 -7.75 -24.18
N TYR A 444 -13.41 -7.36 -25.37
CA TYR A 444 -14.83 -7.25 -25.68
C TYR A 444 -15.24 -8.10 -26.89
N HIS A 445 -16.53 -8.03 -27.19
CA HIS A 445 -17.05 -8.33 -28.51
C HIS A 445 -17.45 -7.01 -29.17
N LYS A 446 -17.42 -6.99 -30.52
CA LYS A 446 -17.62 -5.88 -31.48
C LYS A 446 -18.69 -4.79 -31.21
N GLN A 447 -19.52 -4.92 -30.18
CA GLN A 447 -20.65 -4.04 -29.86
C GLN A 447 -20.42 -3.11 -28.66
N ASP A 448 -19.40 -3.35 -27.80
CA ASP A 448 -19.23 -2.60 -26.53
C ASP A 448 -18.09 -1.55 -26.58
N CYS A 449 -17.67 -1.12 -27.77
CA CYS A 449 -16.59 -0.15 -27.99
C CYS A 449 -16.85 1.29 -27.48
N SER A 450 -17.89 1.51 -26.67
CA SER A 450 -18.25 2.79 -26.06
C SER A 450 -17.59 3.03 -24.68
N GLU A 451 -16.94 2.01 -24.12
CA GLU A 451 -16.37 2.02 -22.77
C GLU A 451 -14.96 2.64 -22.76
N GLU A 452 -14.89 3.97 -22.89
CA GLU A 452 -13.66 4.75 -22.60
C GLU A 452 -13.21 4.55 -21.16
N GLU A 453 -12.01 4.02 -20.96
CA GLU A 453 -11.32 4.01 -19.68
C GLU A 453 -10.66 5.37 -19.41
N PHE A 454 -10.59 5.76 -18.13
CA PHE A 454 -9.86 6.95 -17.72
C PHE A 454 -8.37 6.65 -17.54
N ALA A 455 -7.51 7.66 -17.72
CA ALA A 455 -6.10 7.53 -17.33
C ALA A 455 -6.01 7.38 -15.80
N GLY A 456 -5.03 6.61 -15.34
CA GLY A 456 -4.88 6.19 -13.94
C GLY A 456 -5.73 4.98 -13.52
N SER A 457 -6.58 4.43 -14.40
CA SER A 457 -7.34 3.19 -14.12
C SER A 457 -6.38 2.02 -13.83
N PRO A 458 -6.60 1.22 -12.76
CA PRO A 458 -5.70 0.13 -12.41
C PRO A 458 -5.92 -1.14 -13.24
N VAL A 459 -4.83 -1.88 -13.49
CA VAL A 459 -4.89 -3.32 -13.78
C VAL A 459 -4.55 -4.08 -12.50
N VAL A 460 -5.56 -4.69 -11.88
CA VAL A 460 -5.39 -5.55 -10.70
C VAL A 460 -5.51 -7.02 -11.07
N CYS A 461 -4.64 -7.87 -10.53
CA CYS A 461 -4.71 -9.32 -10.68
C CYS A 461 -4.70 -10.02 -9.32
N LEU A 462 -5.31 -11.19 -9.26
CA LEU A 462 -5.32 -12.03 -8.07
C LEU A 462 -4.01 -12.84 -7.99
N LEU A 463 -3.38 -12.80 -6.81
CA LEU A 463 -2.31 -13.71 -6.38
C LEU A 463 -2.94 -15.01 -5.85
N PRO A 464 -2.87 -16.15 -6.57
CA PRO A 464 -3.59 -17.36 -6.16
C PRO A 464 -3.10 -17.94 -4.84
N ALA A 465 -1.80 -17.80 -4.56
CA ALA A 465 -1.15 -18.34 -3.36
C ALA A 465 -1.58 -17.62 -2.08
N GLU A 466 -1.82 -16.31 -2.15
CA GLU A 466 -2.13 -15.45 -0.99
C GLU A 466 -3.60 -15.02 -0.94
N ARG A 467 -4.35 -15.23 -2.02
CA ARG A 467 -5.72 -14.70 -2.26
C ARG A 467 -5.83 -13.17 -2.20
N LYS A 468 -4.70 -12.46 -2.22
CA LYS A 468 -4.60 -10.98 -2.27
C LYS A 468 -4.62 -10.47 -3.71
N TRP A 469 -5.13 -9.26 -3.90
CA TRP A 469 -5.04 -8.54 -5.17
C TRP A 469 -3.80 -7.65 -5.23
N ALA A 470 -3.12 -7.64 -6.38
CA ALA A 470 -1.96 -6.79 -6.62
C ALA A 470 -2.12 -5.93 -7.89
N LEU A 471 -1.52 -4.75 -7.87
CA LEU A 471 -1.53 -3.79 -8.97
C LEU A 471 -0.42 -4.08 -9.97
N VAL A 472 -0.72 -4.69 -11.11
CA VAL A 472 0.29 -5.07 -12.10
C VAL A 472 0.54 -3.99 -13.17
N GLY A 473 -0.45 -3.14 -13.42
CA GLY A 473 -0.40 -2.11 -14.46
C GLY A 473 -1.28 -0.89 -14.16
N VAL A 474 -1.08 0.20 -14.89
CA VAL A 474 -1.92 1.41 -14.84
C VAL A 474 -2.20 1.95 -16.26
N ALA A 475 -3.42 2.41 -16.51
CA ALA A 475 -3.81 2.98 -17.80
C ALA A 475 -3.23 4.39 -17.98
N SER A 476 -2.49 4.62 -19.08
CA SER A 476 -1.81 5.89 -19.33
C SER A 476 -2.60 6.84 -20.25
N TRP A 477 -3.44 6.30 -21.13
CA TRP A 477 -4.23 7.04 -22.13
C TRP A 477 -5.62 6.44 -22.31
N ARG A 478 -6.58 7.26 -22.78
CA ARG A 478 -7.98 6.88 -23.03
C ARG A 478 -8.19 6.30 -24.43
N ILE A 479 -7.70 5.09 -24.72
CA ILE A 479 -7.90 4.45 -26.05
C ILE A 479 -8.30 2.98 -25.90
N ALA A 480 -9.61 2.75 -25.80
CA ALA A 480 -10.22 1.43 -25.79
C ALA A 480 -10.36 0.79 -27.19
N CYS A 481 -10.59 1.62 -28.22
CA CYS A 481 -11.01 1.17 -29.55
C CYS A 481 -10.47 2.07 -30.68
N ALA A 482 -10.41 1.53 -31.90
CA ALA A 482 -10.12 2.32 -33.10
C ALA A 482 -11.39 2.99 -33.69
N PRO A 483 -11.28 4.08 -34.46
CA PRO A 483 -12.43 4.81 -35.03
C PRO A 483 -13.35 3.99 -35.95
N ASN A 484 -12.88 2.85 -36.44
CA ASN A 484 -13.64 1.91 -37.28
C ASN A 484 -14.36 0.81 -36.47
N GLY A 485 -14.44 0.93 -35.14
CA GLY A 485 -15.08 -0.06 -34.27
C GLY A 485 -14.32 -1.38 -34.14
N ILE A 486 -13.08 -1.45 -34.63
CA ILE A 486 -12.20 -2.60 -34.43
C ILE A 486 -11.46 -2.44 -33.11
N GLU A 487 -11.60 -3.44 -32.25
CA GLU A 487 -10.90 -3.50 -30.97
C GLU A 487 -9.39 -3.62 -31.17
N ARG A 488 -8.61 -3.02 -30.26
CA ARG A 488 -7.16 -3.16 -30.22
C ARG A 488 -6.74 -3.84 -28.91
N PRO A 489 -5.63 -4.60 -28.92
CA PRO A 489 -4.93 -4.96 -27.69
C PRO A 489 -4.70 -3.72 -26.83
N ARG A 490 -5.04 -3.79 -25.53
CA ARG A 490 -4.87 -2.65 -24.63
C ARG A 490 -3.48 -2.68 -24.02
N MET A 491 -2.84 -1.50 -23.96
CA MET A 491 -1.54 -1.31 -23.33
C MET A 491 -1.69 -0.55 -22.02
N TYR A 492 -0.97 -1.02 -21.02
CA TYR A 492 -0.87 -0.38 -19.71
C TYR A 492 0.61 -0.19 -19.36
N ASP A 493 0.89 0.75 -18.48
CA ASP A 493 2.22 0.98 -17.94
C ASP A 493 2.48 -0.01 -16.78
N LYS A 494 3.58 -0.77 -16.85
CA LYS A 494 3.84 -1.92 -15.99
C LYS A 494 4.37 -1.48 -14.62
N ILE A 495 3.71 -1.90 -13.55
CA ILE A 495 4.06 -1.46 -12.19
C ILE A 495 5.23 -2.23 -11.57
N THR A 496 5.56 -3.44 -12.04
CA THR A 496 6.62 -4.28 -11.44
C THR A 496 8.02 -3.63 -11.44
N SER A 497 8.33 -2.83 -12.45
CA SER A 497 9.57 -2.04 -12.55
C SER A 497 9.57 -0.82 -11.62
N ASN A 498 8.38 -0.27 -11.37
CA ASN A 498 8.15 0.87 -10.50
C ASN A 498 8.14 0.48 -9.01
N THR A 499 7.95 -0.81 -8.66
CA THR A 499 7.79 -1.31 -7.28
C THR A 499 8.85 -0.78 -6.30
N GLN A 500 10.13 -0.73 -6.67
CA GLN A 500 11.18 -0.23 -5.78
C GLN A 500 10.97 1.26 -5.45
N TRP A 501 10.83 2.10 -6.47
CA TRP A 501 10.57 3.53 -6.31
C TRP A 501 9.30 3.81 -5.50
N LEU A 502 8.23 3.03 -5.72
CA LEU A 502 6.98 3.13 -4.97
C LEU A 502 7.21 2.84 -3.48
N ARG A 503 7.88 1.74 -3.15
CA ARG A 503 8.18 1.34 -1.75
C ARG A 503 9.08 2.36 -1.06
N GLU A 504 10.13 2.84 -1.73
CA GLU A 504 11.03 3.88 -1.21
C GLU A 504 10.31 5.21 -0.97
N THR A 505 9.40 5.61 -1.88
CA THR A 505 8.64 6.86 -1.76
C THR A 505 7.64 6.82 -0.61
N ILE A 506 6.90 5.71 -0.48
CA ILE A 506 5.94 5.50 0.62
C ILE A 506 6.66 5.41 1.97
N ALA A 507 7.81 4.71 2.05
CA ALA A 507 8.57 4.59 3.29
C ALA A 507 9.25 5.90 3.74
N ALA A 508 9.43 6.86 2.84
CA ALA A 508 10.10 8.14 3.14
C ALA A 508 9.18 9.20 3.78
N THR A 509 7.85 9.00 3.80
CA THR A 509 6.91 9.88 4.52
C THR A 509 6.72 9.50 5.99
N VAL A 510 7.36 8.43 6.45
CA VAL A 510 7.50 7.99 7.85
C VAL A 510 8.86 8.43 8.42
#